data_AF-V3ZLK2-F1
#
_entry.id   AF-V3ZLK2-F1
#
_cell.length_a   1.000
_cell.length_b   1.000
_cell.length_c   1.000
_cell.angle_alpha   90.00
_cell.angle_beta   90.00
_cell.angle_gamma   90.00
#
_symmetry.space_group_name_H-M   'P 1'
#
loop_
_entity.id
_entity.type
_entity.pdbx_description
1 polymer ?
#
loop_
_entity_poly.entity_id
_entity_poly.type
_entity_poly.pdbx_seq_one_letter_code
_entity_poly.pdbx_strand_id
1 'polypeptide(L)'
;MIRNKVILYMCSVFIGIEVILLVEQQLIMIQRDAVQGSIVKQQTTPVVGTNGNLSMLRKTTLTIPKYFVPETLVAKSIQQLKRENITMLSRPTMKYPWASERLTDFGKKITERQKKGIDTENLHTMHLKRPHFSKSARAKRRLDRIQHYCEVNNVEGKVERVIVNPQKTVSYCISHKVASTHWLRVFRYLWNDTSTGSVSSPSKISKIEAHFSRTSKIKEFSFIEPKAKDFILNTSRFMFVREPYIRLWSVFIDKFVLADNYFWSYHGPQIAKVNDLKVLPARRPCYHFSFNHFINYVISSSKSYNTMDDHMKPISRLCNPCLLKPDFVGKVETMKNDNEEVLRVLDVNWEGDKDSVISDRIYDEMKTVIDFNYYIVHTLKLLTACLNTVSVGERILSAFVLNGYIPESADKQLRENMPSTKEKLLNMMWKAYQSSNRTHKSVNEQRNRLRRKAFQLIPLDSLHELQRIYYDDFNLFDYRLDPPEIFYNKSVS
;
A
#
# COMPACT_ATOMS: atom_id res chain seq x y z
N MET A 1 -67.81 18.93 -15.48
CA MET A 1 -68.16 20.05 -14.57
C MET A 1 -67.16 20.07 -13.41
N ILE A 2 -66.58 21.24 -13.10
CA ILE A 2 -66.36 21.80 -11.73
C ILE A 2 -65.71 20.87 -10.67
N ARG A 3 -64.58 21.17 -10.00
CA ARG A 3 -63.71 22.38 -9.90
C ARG A 3 -62.37 22.06 -9.19
N ASN A 4 -61.33 22.89 -9.46
CA ASN A 4 -60.17 23.23 -8.57
C ASN A 4 -59.12 22.13 -8.23
N LYS A 5 -57.80 22.39 -8.08
CA LYS A 5 -56.93 23.57 -8.36
C LYS A 5 -55.42 23.15 -8.20
N VAL A 6 -54.50 23.77 -8.97
CA VAL A 6 -53.04 23.96 -8.68
C VAL A 6 -52.14 22.68 -8.62
N ILE A 7 -50.84 22.61 -8.96
CA ILE A 7 -49.89 23.19 -9.95
C ILE A 7 -48.45 22.69 -9.55
N LEU A 8 -47.64 22.26 -10.54
CA LEU A 8 -46.14 22.11 -10.59
C LEU A 8 -45.26 21.25 -9.60
N TYR A 9 -44.45 20.35 -10.23
CA TYR A 9 -42.98 20.11 -10.13
C TYR A 9 -42.23 19.44 -8.93
N MET A 10 -41.47 18.38 -9.30
CA MET A 10 -40.05 18.02 -8.96
C MET A 10 -39.55 17.58 -7.55
N CYS A 11 -38.81 16.46 -7.58
CA CYS A 11 -37.57 16.10 -6.84
C CYS A 11 -37.52 15.62 -5.36
N SER A 12 -36.88 14.44 -5.21
CA SER A 12 -35.88 14.05 -4.16
C SER A 12 -36.29 13.33 -2.84
N VAL A 13 -35.34 12.48 -2.38
CA VAL A 13 -35.06 11.97 -1.00
C VAL A 13 -35.61 10.58 -0.55
N PHE A 14 -34.66 9.72 -0.12
CA PHE A 14 -34.63 8.56 0.83
C PHE A 14 -35.90 8.24 1.67
N ILE A 15 -36.20 7.02 2.16
CA ILE A 15 -35.48 5.94 2.92
C ILE A 15 -36.24 4.60 2.64
N GLY A 16 -35.77 3.34 2.81
CA GLY A 16 -34.52 2.69 3.26
C GLY A 16 -34.79 1.24 3.78
N ILE A 17 -33.91 0.68 4.66
CA ILE A 17 -34.01 -0.62 5.39
C ILE A 17 -34.01 -1.91 4.55
N GLU A 18 -32.85 -2.60 4.46
CA GLU A 18 -32.80 -4.07 4.33
C GLU A 18 -31.44 -4.71 4.78
N VAL A 19 -30.81 -4.18 5.84
CA VAL A 19 -29.60 -4.80 6.45
C VAL A 19 -29.70 -4.84 7.98
N ILE A 20 -30.83 -5.33 8.49
CA ILE A 20 -31.03 -5.69 9.90
C ILE A 20 -31.70 -7.08 9.93
N LEU A 21 -30.91 -8.15 9.77
CA LEU A 21 -31.38 -9.54 9.98
C LEU A 21 -30.23 -10.55 10.24
N LEU A 22 -29.02 -10.08 10.59
CA LEU A 22 -27.83 -10.91 10.86
C LEU A 22 -27.06 -10.54 12.14
N VAL A 23 -27.73 -9.86 13.09
CA VAL A 23 -27.11 -9.40 14.35
C VAL A 23 -27.79 -9.96 15.62
N GLU A 24 -29.02 -10.48 15.53
CA GLU A 24 -29.81 -10.86 16.73
C GLU A 24 -29.69 -12.32 17.23
N GLN A 25 -28.81 -13.16 16.67
CA GLN A 25 -28.71 -14.58 17.07
C GLN A 25 -27.48 -15.00 17.91
N GLN A 26 -26.71 -14.07 18.51
CA GLN A 26 -25.64 -14.42 19.47
C GLN A 26 -25.55 -13.51 20.70
N LEU A 27 -26.68 -13.04 21.25
CA LEU A 27 -26.72 -12.30 22.53
C LEU A 27 -27.55 -12.98 23.64
N ILE A 28 -27.83 -14.29 23.51
CA ILE A 28 -28.45 -15.11 24.56
C ILE A 28 -27.58 -16.35 24.81
N MET A 29 -26.40 -16.17 25.41
CA MET A 29 -25.63 -17.17 26.17
C MET A 29 -24.31 -16.53 26.67
N ILE A 30 -24.40 -15.80 27.79
CA ILE A 30 -23.41 -15.60 28.87
C ILE A 30 -24.01 -14.50 29.77
N GLN A 31 -24.99 -14.90 30.57
CA GLN A 31 -25.43 -14.10 31.73
C GLN A 31 -25.89 -15.05 32.85
N ARG A 32 -24.97 -15.93 33.26
CA ARG A 32 -24.99 -16.73 34.47
C ARG A 32 -23.54 -17.10 34.77
N ASP A 33 -22.92 -16.30 35.64
CA ASP A 33 -22.12 -16.74 36.80
C ASP A 33 -21.44 -15.51 37.44
N ALA A 34 -21.10 -15.64 38.74
CA ALA A 34 -20.48 -14.62 39.60
C ALA A 34 -21.36 -13.44 40.07
N VAL A 35 -22.37 -13.75 40.89
CA VAL A 35 -22.77 -12.87 42.01
C VAL A 35 -22.12 -13.39 43.29
N GLN A 36 -21.33 -12.54 43.97
CA GLN A 36 -20.99 -12.48 45.42
C GLN A 36 -19.56 -11.94 45.61
N GLY A 37 -19.32 -11.05 46.59
CA GLY A 37 -17.93 -10.61 46.84
C GLY A 37 -17.59 -9.34 47.65
N SER A 38 -18.55 -8.70 48.34
CA SER A 38 -18.30 -7.80 49.50
C SER A 38 -17.52 -6.47 49.36
N ILE A 39 -17.89 -5.54 50.24
CA ILE A 39 -17.41 -4.15 50.34
C ILE A 39 -16.36 -4.02 51.46
N VAL A 40 -15.28 -3.24 51.25
CA VAL A 40 -14.49 -2.63 52.35
C VAL A 40 -14.11 -1.19 51.99
N LYS A 41 -14.33 -0.25 52.94
CA LYS A 41 -13.84 1.15 52.90
C LYS A 41 -12.52 1.27 53.67
N GLN A 42 -11.64 2.20 53.30
CA GLN A 42 -10.83 2.98 54.26
C GLN A 42 -10.18 4.25 53.66
N GLN A 43 -9.67 5.13 54.52
CA GLN A 43 -9.37 6.56 54.26
C GLN A 43 -7.86 6.91 54.30
N THR A 44 -7.49 8.04 53.67
CA THR A 44 -6.45 9.07 54.01
C THR A 44 -5.15 8.65 54.75
N THR A 45 -3.92 9.07 54.39
CA THR A 45 -3.35 10.46 54.40
C THR A 45 -1.96 10.55 53.68
N PRO A 46 -1.33 11.75 53.48
CA PRO A 46 -0.09 11.95 52.70
C PRO A 46 1.19 12.23 53.51
N VAL A 47 2.39 12.14 52.88
CA VAL A 47 3.71 12.56 53.44
C VAL A 47 4.59 13.26 52.37
N VAL A 48 5.47 14.17 52.83
CA VAL A 48 6.27 15.16 52.07
C VAL A 48 7.80 14.89 52.21
N GLY A 49 8.61 15.35 51.24
CA GLY A 49 10.09 15.50 51.37
C GLY A 49 10.78 15.53 49.98
N THR A 50 11.23 16.65 49.39
CA THR A 50 12.27 17.69 49.70
C THR A 50 13.67 17.43 49.11
N ASN A 51 13.94 18.16 48.01
CA ASN A 51 15.17 18.87 47.61
C ASN A 51 16.58 18.22 47.64
N GLY A 52 17.32 18.41 46.53
CA GLY A 52 18.79 18.29 46.45
C GLY A 52 19.33 18.81 45.11
N ASN A 53 19.96 19.99 45.10
CA ASN A 53 20.55 20.64 43.91
C ASN A 53 22.03 20.28 43.75
N LEU A 54 22.54 20.18 42.51
CA LEU A 54 23.94 20.51 42.16
C LEU A 54 24.14 20.70 40.64
N SER A 55 25.30 21.22 40.24
CA SER A 55 25.39 22.31 39.24
C SER A 55 25.96 21.99 37.86
N MET A 56 25.73 22.96 36.95
CA MET A 56 26.20 23.11 35.56
C MET A 56 27.47 22.36 35.10
N LEU A 57 27.37 21.80 33.89
CA LEU A 57 28.44 21.80 32.88
C LEU A 57 27.83 22.15 31.51
N ARG A 58 28.34 23.20 30.83
CA ARG A 58 27.89 23.60 29.49
C ARG A 58 28.51 22.67 28.43
N LYS A 59 27.67 21.99 27.64
CA LYS A 59 28.02 21.43 26.33
C LYS A 59 27.01 21.87 25.28
N THR A 60 27.45 22.71 24.35
CA THR A 60 26.66 23.15 23.18
C THR A 60 26.31 21.92 22.34
N THR A 61 25.04 21.53 22.34
CA THR A 61 24.58 20.29 21.69
C THR A 61 23.69 20.63 20.50
N LEU A 62 24.01 20.06 19.34
CA LEU A 62 23.27 20.25 18.09
C LEU A 62 21.87 19.61 18.21
N THR A 63 20.81 20.42 18.10
CA THR A 63 19.43 19.98 18.34
C THR A 63 18.87 19.17 17.16
N ILE A 64 18.94 17.84 17.26
CA ILE A 64 18.16 16.92 16.40
C ILE A 64 16.84 16.59 17.12
N PRO A 65 15.66 16.73 16.48
CA PRO A 65 14.38 16.45 17.13
C PRO A 65 14.26 14.98 17.56
N LYS A 66 14.33 14.72 18.88
CA LYS A 66 13.91 13.45 19.47
C LYS A 66 12.39 13.39 19.47
N TYR A 67 11.81 12.46 18.72
CA TYR A 67 10.41 12.09 18.87
C TYR A 67 10.24 11.32 20.18
N PHE A 68 9.62 11.92 21.18
CA PHE A 68 9.23 11.24 22.42
C PHE A 68 7.79 11.62 22.83
N VAL A 69 7.05 10.63 23.31
CA VAL A 69 5.70 10.77 23.87
C VAL A 69 5.83 11.13 25.36
N PRO A 70 4.95 11.96 25.95
CA PRO A 70 5.06 12.32 27.37
C PRO A 70 4.95 11.11 28.31
N GLU A 71 5.92 10.94 29.22
CA GLU A 71 5.98 9.78 30.13
C GLU A 71 4.99 9.83 31.32
N THR A 72 4.25 10.92 31.48
CA THR A 72 3.39 11.18 32.66
C THR A 72 2.14 10.29 32.77
N LEU A 73 1.87 9.43 31.79
CA LEU A 73 0.76 8.47 31.79
C LEU A 73 1.15 7.01 32.11
N VAL A 74 2.45 6.71 32.30
CA VAL A 74 2.93 5.33 32.52
C VAL A 74 3.17 5.01 34.01
N ALA A 75 3.48 6.01 34.83
CA ALA A 75 3.92 5.80 36.22
C ALA A 75 2.82 5.26 37.17
N LYS A 76 1.54 5.57 36.95
CA LYS A 76 0.46 5.23 37.90
C LYS A 76 0.00 3.77 37.86
N SER A 77 0.23 3.02 36.78
CA SER A 77 -0.26 1.64 36.64
C SER A 77 0.75 0.56 37.06
N ILE A 78 2.05 0.88 37.08
CA ILE A 78 3.12 -0.09 37.35
C ILE A 78 3.25 -0.41 38.85
N GLN A 79 2.91 0.53 39.74
CA GLN A 79 3.01 0.33 41.19
C GLN A 79 1.88 -0.53 41.78
N GLN A 80 0.76 -0.69 41.06
CA GLN A 80 -0.36 -1.52 41.47
C GLN A 80 -0.12 -3.01 41.15
N LEU A 81 0.48 -3.31 39.99
CA LEU A 81 0.76 -4.68 39.53
C LEU A 81 1.88 -5.41 40.30
N LYS A 82 2.67 -4.72 41.13
CA LYS A 82 3.67 -5.36 42.01
C LYS A 82 3.11 -5.89 43.33
N ARG A 83 1.82 -5.67 43.64
CA ARG A 83 1.21 -6.11 44.91
C ARG A 83 0.52 -7.49 44.87
N GLU A 84 0.31 -8.06 43.69
CA GLU A 84 -0.57 -9.25 43.54
C GLU A 84 0.17 -10.60 43.46
N ASN A 85 1.51 -10.59 43.48
CA ASN A 85 2.37 -11.76 43.74
C ASN A 85 2.04 -13.06 42.98
N ILE A 86 1.60 -12.96 41.72
CA ILE A 86 1.17 -14.10 40.89
C ILE A 86 2.40 -14.86 40.34
N THR A 87 2.59 -16.08 40.81
CA THR A 87 3.63 -17.02 40.35
C THR A 87 3.38 -17.52 38.92
N MET A 88 4.45 -17.68 38.15
CA MET A 88 4.38 -18.28 36.81
C MET A 88 4.01 -19.76 36.89
N LEU A 89 3.00 -20.17 36.13
CA LEU A 89 2.76 -21.58 35.77
C LEU A 89 2.97 -21.79 34.25
N SER A 90 3.28 -23.03 33.90
CA SER A 90 3.93 -23.44 32.66
C SER A 90 3.10 -23.27 31.37
N ARG A 91 3.83 -23.19 30.24
CA ARG A 91 3.37 -23.03 28.84
C ARG A 91 2.01 -23.69 28.51
N PRO A 92 1.06 -22.91 27.95
CA PRO A 92 0.01 -23.41 27.07
C PRO A 92 0.39 -23.24 25.58
N THR A 93 0.06 -24.22 24.75
CA THR A 93 0.10 -24.13 23.29
C THR A 93 -0.96 -23.16 22.77
N MET A 94 -0.56 -21.93 22.46
CA MET A 94 -1.50 -20.85 22.19
C MET A 94 -2.07 -20.90 20.75
N LYS A 95 -3.19 -21.62 20.56
CA LYS A 95 -4.11 -21.38 19.42
C LYS A 95 -4.70 -19.98 19.57
N TYR A 96 -4.52 -19.10 18.58
CA TYR A 96 -4.95 -17.69 18.64
C TYR A 96 -6.46 -17.54 18.38
N PRO A 97 -7.32 -17.22 19.37
CA PRO A 97 -8.78 -17.20 19.17
C PRO A 97 -9.30 -15.89 18.57
N TRP A 98 -8.51 -14.82 18.58
CA TRP A 98 -8.88 -13.50 18.03
C TRP A 98 -8.62 -13.36 16.52
N ALA A 99 -8.00 -14.36 15.90
CA ALA A 99 -7.92 -14.50 14.44
C ALA A 99 -9.13 -15.28 13.89
N SER A 100 -10.29 -15.19 14.57
CA SER A 100 -11.48 -16.00 14.26
C SER A 100 -12.08 -15.61 12.91
N GLU A 101 -12.03 -16.59 12.01
CA GLU A 101 -12.81 -16.77 10.78
C GLU A 101 -13.02 -15.56 9.88
N ARG A 102 -13.69 -14.46 10.26
CA ARG A 102 -14.07 -13.36 9.33
C ARG A 102 -12.88 -12.70 8.61
N LEU A 103 -11.72 -12.51 9.27
CA LEU A 103 -10.56 -11.89 8.62
C LEU A 103 -9.83 -12.86 7.68
N THR A 104 -9.70 -14.12 8.09
CA THR A 104 -9.16 -15.18 7.23
C THR A 104 -10.10 -15.49 6.08
N ASP A 105 -11.41 -15.47 6.30
CA ASP A 105 -12.47 -15.72 5.33
C ASP A 105 -12.67 -14.56 4.35
N PHE A 106 -12.51 -13.29 4.75
CA PHE A 106 -12.50 -12.18 3.79
C PHE A 106 -11.25 -12.20 2.90
N GLY A 107 -10.07 -12.45 3.49
CA GLY A 107 -8.81 -12.59 2.73
C GLY A 107 -8.82 -13.83 1.82
N LYS A 108 -9.25 -14.99 2.34
CA LYS A 108 -9.37 -16.25 1.59
C LYS A 108 -10.49 -16.21 0.57
N LYS A 109 -11.68 -15.66 0.85
CA LYS A 109 -12.74 -15.53 -0.19
C LYS A 109 -12.31 -14.64 -1.35
N ILE A 110 -11.38 -13.71 -1.16
CA ILE A 110 -10.73 -12.99 -2.28
C ILE A 110 -9.79 -13.94 -3.03
N THR A 111 -8.84 -14.61 -2.35
CA THR A 111 -7.84 -15.48 -3.01
C THR A 111 -8.39 -16.80 -3.59
N GLU A 112 -9.45 -17.36 -3.01
CA GLU A 112 -10.09 -18.62 -3.41
C GLU A 112 -11.18 -18.40 -4.46
N ARG A 113 -11.89 -17.25 -4.47
CA ARG A 113 -12.82 -16.94 -5.58
C ARG A 113 -12.11 -16.50 -6.85
N GLN A 114 -10.87 -15.99 -6.75
CA GLN A 114 -9.99 -15.84 -7.91
C GLN A 114 -9.50 -17.18 -8.49
N LYS A 115 -9.63 -18.30 -7.77
CA LYS A 115 -9.24 -19.65 -8.22
C LYS A 115 -10.35 -20.44 -8.91
N LYS A 116 -11.52 -19.87 -9.20
CA LYS A 116 -12.49 -20.54 -10.09
C LYS A 116 -11.91 -20.56 -11.51
N GLY A 117 -11.39 -21.73 -11.88
CA GLY A 117 -10.79 -22.01 -13.19
C GLY A 117 -11.68 -21.58 -14.35
N ILE A 118 -11.03 -21.14 -15.41
CA ILE A 118 -11.68 -20.64 -16.62
C ILE A 118 -11.83 -21.79 -17.59
N ASP A 119 -12.93 -21.79 -18.34
CA ASP A 119 -13.07 -22.62 -19.51
C ASP A 119 -11.98 -22.25 -20.55
N THR A 120 -10.97 -23.11 -20.65
CA THR A 120 -9.81 -22.92 -21.53
C THR A 120 -10.10 -23.20 -23.00
N GLU A 121 -11.27 -23.75 -23.35
CA GLU A 121 -11.56 -24.20 -24.72
C GLU A 121 -11.69 -23.01 -25.68
N ASN A 122 -12.27 -21.91 -25.23
CA ASN A 122 -12.51 -20.70 -26.03
C ASN A 122 -11.27 -19.82 -26.29
N LEU A 123 -10.09 -20.14 -25.72
CA LEU A 123 -8.86 -19.36 -25.91
C LEU A 123 -8.10 -19.74 -27.20
N HIS A 124 -8.33 -20.93 -27.75
CA HIS A 124 -7.53 -21.47 -28.85
C HIS A 124 -7.99 -21.02 -30.25
N THR A 125 -9.22 -20.51 -30.36
CA THR A 125 -9.88 -20.19 -31.65
C THR A 125 -9.65 -18.77 -32.15
N MET A 126 -9.09 -17.87 -31.33
CA MET A 126 -8.85 -16.47 -31.71
C MET A 126 -7.56 -16.29 -32.54
N HIS A 127 -7.63 -16.56 -33.84
CA HIS A 127 -6.58 -16.24 -34.83
C HIS A 127 -6.52 -14.73 -35.14
N LEU A 128 -6.22 -13.91 -34.12
CA LEU A 128 -6.05 -12.47 -34.26
C LEU A 128 -4.57 -12.09 -34.45
N LYS A 129 -4.30 -11.13 -35.35
CA LYS A 129 -2.95 -10.59 -35.56
C LYS A 129 -2.48 -9.83 -34.31
N ARG A 130 -1.34 -10.24 -33.76
CA ARG A 130 -0.68 -9.56 -32.63
C ARG A 130 -0.29 -8.12 -33.00
N PRO A 131 -0.69 -7.08 -32.23
CA PRO A 131 -0.24 -5.71 -32.47
C PRO A 131 1.22 -5.51 -32.06
N HIS A 132 1.97 -4.74 -32.86
CA HIS A 132 3.39 -4.48 -32.57
C HIS A 132 3.62 -3.17 -31.78
N PHE A 133 4.38 -3.28 -30.69
CA PHE A 133 4.98 -2.15 -29.99
C PHE A 133 5.97 -1.40 -30.89
N SER A 134 6.16 -0.11 -30.61
CA SER A 134 7.07 0.72 -31.40
C SER A 134 8.51 0.40 -30.96
N LYS A 135 9.39 0.07 -31.90
CA LYS A 135 10.80 -0.19 -31.57
C LYS A 135 11.58 1.11 -31.36
N SER A 136 11.07 1.98 -30.47
CA SER A 136 11.80 3.14 -30.00
C SER A 136 13.16 2.71 -29.47
N ALA A 137 14.22 3.49 -29.73
CA ALA A 137 15.58 3.08 -29.38
C ALA A 137 15.74 2.79 -27.87
N ARG A 138 14.91 3.42 -27.01
CA ARG A 138 14.81 3.13 -25.58
C ARG A 138 14.17 1.77 -25.30
N ALA A 139 13.02 1.46 -25.92
CA ALA A 139 12.35 0.17 -25.73
C ALA A 139 13.21 -0.97 -26.26
N LYS A 140 13.79 -0.83 -27.46
CA LYS A 140 14.69 -1.83 -28.05
C LYS A 140 15.87 -2.16 -27.12
N ARG A 141 16.62 -1.17 -26.63
CA ARG A 141 17.77 -1.40 -25.72
C ARG A 141 17.40 -2.16 -24.44
N ARG A 142 16.17 -2.00 -23.92
CA ARG A 142 15.70 -2.77 -22.75
C ARG A 142 15.49 -4.24 -23.08
N LEU A 143 14.88 -4.52 -24.24
CA LEU A 143 14.65 -5.88 -24.71
C LEU A 143 15.97 -6.58 -25.05
N ASP A 144 16.85 -5.91 -25.79
CA ASP A 144 18.18 -6.43 -26.15
C ASP A 144 18.99 -6.80 -24.88
N ARG A 145 18.95 -5.94 -23.85
CA ARG A 145 19.61 -6.20 -22.55
C ARG A 145 18.99 -7.36 -21.78
N ILE A 146 17.66 -7.43 -21.70
CA ILE A 146 16.95 -8.52 -21.04
C ILE A 146 17.30 -9.84 -21.71
N GLN A 147 17.23 -9.88 -23.05
CA GLN A 147 17.57 -11.05 -23.84
C GLN A 147 19.00 -11.52 -23.55
N HIS A 148 19.99 -10.62 -23.61
CA HIS A 148 21.38 -10.96 -23.30
C HIS A 148 21.57 -11.47 -21.86
N TYR A 149 20.95 -10.83 -20.86
CA TYR A 149 21.05 -11.29 -19.47
C TYR A 149 20.42 -12.68 -19.28
N CYS A 150 19.29 -12.94 -19.95
CA CYS A 150 18.61 -14.24 -19.95
C CYS A 150 19.35 -15.35 -20.70
N GLU A 151 20.22 -15.00 -21.66
CA GLU A 151 21.07 -15.96 -22.37
C GLU A 151 22.26 -16.44 -21.51
N VAL A 152 22.80 -15.57 -20.65
CA VAL A 152 24.00 -15.86 -19.87
C VAL A 152 23.76 -16.11 -18.37
N ASN A 153 22.53 -15.93 -17.86
CA ASN A 153 22.15 -16.19 -16.48
C ASN A 153 20.86 -17.03 -16.38
N ASN A 154 20.86 -18.01 -15.47
CA ASN A 154 19.65 -18.73 -15.09
C ASN A 154 18.81 -17.90 -14.10
N VAL A 155 17.99 -16.98 -14.61
CA VAL A 155 17.11 -16.14 -13.78
C VAL A 155 16.00 -16.99 -13.18
N GLU A 156 16.05 -17.19 -11.86
CA GLU A 156 14.99 -17.87 -11.12
C GLU A 156 13.72 -17.00 -11.02
N GLY A 157 12.56 -17.65 -11.02
CA GLY A 157 11.28 -16.97 -10.82
C GLY A 157 10.14 -17.66 -11.55
N LYS A 158 9.04 -16.95 -11.72
CA LYS A 158 7.84 -17.41 -12.43
C LYS A 158 7.14 -16.23 -13.11
N VAL A 159 6.08 -16.54 -13.85
CA VAL A 159 5.12 -15.58 -14.37
C VAL A 159 3.81 -15.85 -13.63
N GLU A 160 3.61 -15.12 -12.54
CA GLU A 160 2.63 -15.44 -11.49
C GLU A 160 1.22 -14.93 -11.82
N ARG A 161 1.09 -13.70 -12.35
CA ARG A 161 -0.21 -13.07 -12.64
C ARG A 161 -0.14 -12.27 -13.93
N VAL A 162 -0.93 -12.67 -14.92
CA VAL A 162 -1.05 -12.01 -16.23
C VAL A 162 -2.51 -11.71 -16.51
N ILE A 163 -2.84 -10.44 -16.75
CA ILE A 163 -4.15 -10.07 -17.30
C ILE A 163 -4.04 -10.10 -18.82
N VAL A 164 -5.02 -10.72 -19.49
CA VAL A 164 -5.10 -10.71 -20.95
C VAL A 164 -6.32 -9.92 -21.41
N ASN A 165 -6.16 -9.19 -22.51
CA ASN A 165 -7.25 -8.72 -23.36
C ASN A 165 -7.19 -9.51 -24.67
N PRO A 166 -8.02 -10.56 -24.84
CA PRO A 166 -8.05 -11.37 -26.06
C PRO A 166 -8.45 -10.57 -27.29
N GLN A 167 -9.40 -9.62 -27.17
CA GLN A 167 -9.86 -8.79 -28.29
C GLN A 167 -8.75 -7.93 -28.91
N LYS A 168 -7.81 -7.44 -28.08
CA LYS A 168 -6.61 -6.71 -28.54
C LYS A 168 -5.39 -7.62 -28.71
N THR A 169 -5.44 -8.89 -28.32
CA THR A 169 -4.29 -9.81 -28.19
C THR A 169 -3.10 -9.22 -27.43
N VAL A 170 -3.37 -8.59 -26.30
CA VAL A 170 -2.34 -8.00 -25.42
C VAL A 170 -2.40 -8.62 -24.02
N SER A 171 -1.24 -8.97 -23.49
CA SER A 171 -1.06 -9.50 -22.13
C SER A 171 -0.21 -8.57 -21.28
N TYR A 172 -0.64 -8.31 -20.05
CA TYR A 172 0.07 -7.51 -19.05
C TYR A 172 0.47 -8.39 -17.86
N CYS A 173 1.77 -8.52 -17.60
CA CYS A 173 2.24 -9.19 -16.38
C CYS A 173 2.22 -8.23 -15.18
N ILE A 174 1.46 -8.58 -14.15
CA ILE A 174 1.26 -7.75 -12.96
C ILE A 174 2.50 -7.81 -12.07
N SER A 175 3.06 -6.65 -11.77
CA SER A 175 4.00 -6.46 -10.67
C SER A 175 3.52 -5.30 -9.79
N HIS A 176 3.93 -5.28 -8.52
CA HIS A 176 3.40 -4.32 -7.55
C HIS A 176 4.23 -3.04 -7.46
N LYS A 177 3.56 -1.90 -7.24
CA LYS A 177 4.15 -0.54 -7.13
C LYS A 177 4.87 -0.01 -8.39
N VAL A 178 4.69 -0.68 -9.52
CA VAL A 178 5.12 -0.28 -10.89
C VAL A 178 3.98 0.41 -11.68
N ALA A 179 3.15 1.19 -10.99
CA ALA A 179 1.86 1.72 -11.47
C ALA A 179 0.79 0.66 -11.82
N SER A 180 0.77 -0.51 -11.16
CA SER A 180 -0.24 -1.55 -11.38
C SER A 180 -1.70 -1.10 -11.23
N THR A 181 -2.00 -0.13 -10.36
CA THR A 181 -3.36 0.45 -10.27
C THR A 181 -3.80 1.13 -11.57
N HIS A 182 -2.88 1.79 -12.28
CA HIS A 182 -3.17 2.41 -13.58
C HIS A 182 -3.50 1.35 -14.63
N TRP A 183 -2.64 0.34 -14.77
CA TRP A 183 -2.89 -0.75 -15.71
C TRP A 183 -4.15 -1.55 -15.39
N LEU A 184 -4.41 -1.84 -14.11
CA LEU A 184 -5.65 -2.51 -13.69
C LEU A 184 -6.90 -1.68 -14.06
N ARG A 185 -6.86 -0.35 -13.91
CA ARG A 185 -7.94 0.54 -14.38
C ARG A 185 -8.10 0.50 -15.91
N VAL A 186 -7.00 0.52 -16.67
CA VAL A 186 -7.04 0.43 -18.15
C VAL A 186 -7.66 -0.90 -18.60
N PHE A 187 -7.29 -2.02 -17.99
CA PHE A 187 -7.91 -3.31 -18.30
C PHE A 187 -9.38 -3.38 -17.85
N ARG A 188 -9.76 -2.80 -16.69
CA ARG A 188 -11.18 -2.73 -16.26
C ARG A 188 -12.03 -1.90 -17.19
N TYR A 189 -11.49 -0.78 -17.68
CA TYR A 189 -12.11 0.05 -18.72
C TYR A 189 -12.30 -0.75 -20.02
N LEU A 190 -11.24 -1.38 -20.53
CA LEU A 190 -11.27 -2.16 -21.77
C LEU A 190 -12.27 -3.32 -21.76
N TRP A 191 -12.44 -3.98 -20.61
CA TRP A 191 -13.42 -5.05 -20.45
C TRP A 191 -14.85 -4.55 -20.12
N ASN A 192 -15.01 -3.26 -19.83
CA ASN A 192 -16.20 -2.71 -19.18
C ASN A 192 -16.57 -3.52 -17.91
N ASP A 193 -15.57 -3.77 -17.05
CA ASP A 193 -15.65 -4.57 -15.82
C ASP A 193 -15.72 -3.66 -14.59
N THR A 194 -16.78 -2.85 -14.55
CA THR A 194 -17.06 -1.78 -13.59
C THR A 194 -18.41 -2.00 -12.91
N SER A 195 -18.54 -1.53 -11.69
CA SER A 195 -19.76 -1.66 -10.87
C SER A 195 -20.92 -0.77 -11.33
N THR A 196 -20.64 0.30 -12.07
CA THR A 196 -21.62 1.29 -12.55
C THR A 196 -21.84 1.24 -14.07
N GLY A 197 -21.40 0.17 -14.74
CA GLY A 197 -21.36 0.11 -16.21
C GLY A 197 -20.33 1.05 -16.83
N SER A 198 -20.50 1.35 -18.12
CA SER A 198 -19.50 2.05 -18.94
C SER A 198 -19.06 3.40 -18.33
N VAL A 199 -17.76 3.56 -18.11
CA VAL A 199 -17.14 4.82 -17.66
C VAL A 199 -16.43 5.52 -18.82
N SER A 200 -16.30 6.85 -18.77
CA SER A 200 -15.68 7.64 -19.85
C SER A 200 -14.16 7.56 -19.92
N SER A 201 -13.48 7.21 -18.82
CA SER A 201 -12.02 7.01 -18.80
C SER A 201 -11.60 6.01 -17.71
N PRO A 202 -10.41 5.39 -17.83
CA PRO A 202 -9.82 4.59 -16.74
C PRO A 202 -9.65 5.36 -15.43
N SER A 203 -9.43 6.68 -15.48
CA SER A 203 -9.24 7.53 -14.29
C SER A 203 -10.50 7.65 -13.42
N LYS A 204 -11.71 7.46 -13.97
CA LYS A 204 -12.97 7.46 -13.19
C LYS A 204 -13.17 6.22 -12.33
N ILE A 205 -12.49 5.11 -12.61
CA ILE A 205 -12.57 3.88 -11.80
C ILE A 205 -11.85 4.11 -10.47
N SER A 206 -12.54 4.00 -9.35
CA SER A 206 -11.95 4.32 -8.04
C SER A 206 -10.84 3.33 -7.62
N LYS A 207 -9.92 3.72 -6.72
CA LYS A 207 -8.90 2.79 -6.17
C LYS A 207 -9.57 1.60 -5.45
N ILE A 208 -10.72 1.84 -4.80
CA ILE A 208 -11.51 0.80 -4.13
C ILE A 208 -12.05 -0.18 -5.17
N GLU A 209 -12.72 0.34 -6.19
CA GLU A 209 -13.31 -0.48 -7.23
C GLU A 209 -12.26 -1.29 -7.98
N ALA A 210 -11.16 -0.64 -8.41
CA ALA A 210 -10.10 -1.30 -9.16
C ALA A 210 -9.58 -2.56 -8.46
N HIS A 211 -9.31 -2.49 -7.14
CA HIS A 211 -8.66 -3.55 -6.37
C HIS A 211 -9.61 -4.49 -5.60
N PHE A 212 -10.82 -4.04 -5.23
CA PHE A 212 -11.69 -4.77 -4.30
C PHE A 212 -13.11 -5.05 -4.84
N SER A 213 -13.58 -4.34 -5.88
CA SER A 213 -14.84 -4.73 -6.53
C SER A 213 -14.66 -6.00 -7.33
N ARG A 214 -15.64 -6.91 -7.21
CA ARG A 214 -15.70 -8.18 -7.95
C ARG A 214 -15.42 -7.93 -9.44
N THR A 215 -14.48 -8.67 -10.00
CA THR A 215 -14.22 -8.72 -11.44
C THR A 215 -15.11 -9.79 -12.05
N SER A 216 -15.98 -9.39 -12.96
CA SER A 216 -16.89 -10.29 -13.67
C SER A 216 -16.27 -10.82 -14.96
N LYS A 217 -15.41 -10.02 -15.60
CA LYS A 217 -14.88 -10.28 -16.95
C LYS A 217 -13.36 -10.43 -16.97
N ILE A 218 -12.62 -9.61 -16.22
CA ILE A 218 -11.16 -9.74 -16.14
C ILE A 218 -10.78 -11.09 -15.56
N LYS A 219 -9.86 -11.74 -16.27
CA LYS A 219 -9.21 -12.98 -15.87
C LYS A 219 -7.73 -12.74 -15.67
N GLU A 220 -7.19 -13.38 -14.64
CA GLU A 220 -5.77 -13.43 -14.35
C GLU A 220 -5.28 -14.87 -14.54
N PHE A 221 -4.15 -15.02 -15.20
CA PHE A 221 -3.56 -16.30 -15.56
C PHE A 221 -2.13 -16.42 -15.01
N SER A 222 -1.60 -17.63 -14.93
CA SER A 222 -0.20 -17.90 -14.55
C SER A 222 0.43 -18.91 -15.51
N PHE A 223 1.76 -18.92 -15.61
CA PHE A 223 2.46 -19.91 -16.45
C PHE A 223 2.49 -21.32 -15.86
N ILE A 224 1.89 -21.54 -14.69
CA ILE A 224 1.68 -22.86 -14.09
C ILE A 224 0.65 -23.67 -14.92
N GLU A 225 -0.26 -22.97 -15.59
CA GLU A 225 -1.27 -23.57 -16.47
C GLU A 225 -0.75 -23.62 -17.93
N PRO A 226 -0.49 -24.81 -18.52
CA PRO A 226 0.16 -24.91 -19.83
C PRO A 226 -0.62 -24.22 -20.96
N LYS A 227 -1.95 -24.44 -21.04
CA LYS A 227 -2.81 -23.79 -22.04
C LYS A 227 -2.75 -22.26 -21.94
N ALA A 228 -2.72 -21.72 -20.72
CA ALA A 228 -2.62 -20.29 -20.49
C ALA A 228 -1.23 -19.73 -20.85
N LYS A 229 -0.15 -20.45 -20.52
CA LYS A 229 1.22 -20.13 -20.95
C LYS A 229 1.28 -20.03 -22.49
N ASP A 230 0.80 -21.05 -23.20
CA ASP A 230 0.85 -21.08 -24.66
C ASP A 230 -0.02 -19.97 -25.27
N PHE A 231 -1.21 -19.72 -24.71
CA PHE A 231 -2.05 -18.59 -25.11
C PHE A 231 -1.39 -17.22 -24.84
N ILE A 232 -0.66 -17.03 -23.74
CA ILE A 232 0.04 -15.76 -23.46
C ILE A 232 1.25 -15.59 -24.39
N LEU A 233 1.99 -16.65 -24.65
CA LEU A 233 3.03 -16.68 -25.69
C LEU A 233 2.44 -16.46 -27.10
N ASN A 234 1.14 -16.75 -27.29
CA ASN A 234 0.16 -16.30 -28.30
C ASN A 234 -0.01 -14.76 -28.53
N THR A 235 0.27 -13.92 -27.54
CA THR A 235 -0.13 -12.48 -27.53
C THR A 235 1.02 -11.49 -27.78
N SER A 236 0.75 -10.20 -27.58
CA SER A 236 1.75 -9.15 -27.41
C SER A 236 1.90 -8.86 -25.91
N ARG A 237 3.05 -9.17 -25.32
CA ARG A 237 3.27 -9.19 -23.86
C ARG A 237 3.98 -7.92 -23.42
N PHE A 238 3.48 -7.26 -22.38
CA PHE A 238 4.21 -6.16 -21.75
C PHE A 238 4.25 -6.26 -20.23
N MET A 239 5.23 -5.60 -19.65
CA MET A 239 5.39 -5.43 -18.20
C MET A 239 5.91 -4.03 -17.88
N PHE A 240 5.67 -3.60 -16.64
CA PHE A 240 6.25 -2.36 -16.11
C PHE A 240 7.19 -2.67 -14.95
N VAL A 241 8.30 -1.94 -14.90
CA VAL A 241 9.33 -2.09 -13.88
C VAL A 241 9.66 -0.74 -13.23
N ARG A 242 10.36 -0.79 -12.11
CA ARG A 242 10.73 0.37 -11.29
C ARG A 242 12.00 0.03 -10.53
N GLU A 243 12.83 1.03 -10.29
CA GLU A 243 14.07 0.87 -9.53
C GLU A 243 13.78 0.27 -8.13
N PRO A 244 14.46 -0.81 -7.69
CA PRO A 244 14.17 -1.51 -6.44
C PRO A 244 14.08 -0.63 -5.18
N TYR A 245 15.02 0.29 -4.95
CA TYR A 245 15.00 1.17 -3.77
C TYR A 245 13.82 2.16 -3.80
N ILE A 246 13.50 2.76 -4.95
CA ILE A 246 12.31 3.58 -5.16
C ILE A 246 11.03 2.76 -4.96
N ARG A 247 11.00 1.51 -5.43
CA ARG A 247 9.86 0.60 -5.28
C ARG A 247 9.61 0.28 -3.81
N LEU A 248 10.64 -0.11 -3.05
CA LEU A 248 10.54 -0.37 -1.60
C LEU A 248 10.09 0.86 -0.80
N TRP A 249 10.62 2.04 -1.10
CA TRP A 249 10.14 3.30 -0.51
C TRP A 249 8.65 3.53 -0.77
N SER A 250 8.19 3.20 -1.98
CA SER A 250 6.77 3.31 -2.35
C SER A 250 5.87 2.27 -1.66
N VAL A 251 6.37 1.07 -1.34
CA VAL A 251 5.68 0.10 -0.47
C VAL A 251 5.55 0.67 0.93
N PHE A 252 6.65 1.15 1.52
CA PHE A 252 6.67 1.66 2.89
C PHE A 252 5.62 2.76 3.12
N ILE A 253 5.54 3.74 2.23
CA ILE A 253 4.57 4.84 2.36
C ILE A 253 3.12 4.34 2.17
N ASP A 254 2.83 3.61 1.09
CA ASP A 254 1.45 3.19 0.76
C ASP A 254 0.89 2.16 1.74
N LYS A 255 1.75 1.34 2.38
CA LYS A 255 1.33 0.25 3.26
C LYS A 255 1.51 0.51 4.75
N PHE A 256 2.60 1.15 5.15
CA PHE A 256 2.94 1.30 6.57
C PHE A 256 2.76 2.73 7.11
N VAL A 257 3.02 3.77 6.31
CA VAL A 257 2.72 5.16 6.71
C VAL A 257 1.21 5.40 6.68
N LEU A 258 0.55 5.10 5.55
CA LEU A 258 -0.91 5.22 5.38
C LEU A 258 -1.74 4.20 6.19
N ALA A 259 -1.11 3.20 6.80
CA ALA A 259 -1.77 2.14 7.56
C ALA A 259 -2.79 1.32 6.76
N ASP A 260 -2.32 0.61 5.73
CA ASP A 260 -3.13 -0.37 5.01
C ASP A 260 -3.51 -1.51 5.97
N ASN A 261 -4.82 -1.74 6.13
CA ASN A 261 -5.36 -2.66 7.13
C ASN A 261 -4.84 -4.10 7.00
N TYR A 262 -4.68 -4.61 5.77
CA TYR A 262 -4.14 -5.95 5.57
C TYR A 262 -2.67 -5.99 5.99
N PHE A 263 -1.87 -5.03 5.52
CA PHE A 263 -0.44 -4.99 5.80
C PHE A 263 -0.14 -4.81 7.29
N TRP A 264 -0.91 -3.97 7.97
CA TRP A 264 -0.80 -3.76 9.40
C TRP A 264 -1.22 -5.00 10.20
N SER A 265 -2.34 -5.63 9.86
CA SER A 265 -2.82 -6.81 10.59
C SER A 265 -1.91 -8.03 10.38
N TYR A 266 -1.41 -8.25 9.16
CA TYR A 266 -0.67 -9.45 8.78
C TYR A 266 0.86 -9.31 8.92
N HIS A 267 1.46 -8.26 8.35
CA HIS A 267 2.91 -8.04 8.41
C HIS A 267 3.36 -7.30 9.68
N GLY A 268 2.50 -6.46 10.28
CA GLY A 268 2.84 -5.70 11.48
C GLY A 268 3.41 -6.55 12.64
N PRO A 269 2.77 -7.68 13.04
CA PRO A 269 3.32 -8.57 14.05
C PRO A 269 4.70 -9.14 13.68
N GLN A 270 4.95 -9.36 12.38
CA GLN A 270 6.19 -9.95 11.87
C GLN A 270 7.32 -8.92 11.84
N ILE A 271 7.04 -7.70 11.38
CA ILE A 271 7.98 -6.56 11.46
C ILE A 271 8.36 -6.30 12.91
N ALA A 272 7.39 -6.29 13.82
CA ALA A 272 7.65 -6.13 15.25
C ALA A 272 8.56 -7.24 15.80
N LYS A 273 8.31 -8.50 15.45
CA LYS A 273 9.13 -9.64 15.86
C LYS A 273 10.57 -9.56 15.33
N VAL A 274 10.76 -9.22 14.06
CA VAL A 274 12.09 -9.15 13.41
C VAL A 274 12.95 -7.98 13.95
N ASN A 275 12.33 -7.01 14.63
CA ASN A 275 12.99 -5.85 15.20
C ASN A 275 12.88 -5.81 16.75
N ASP A 276 12.55 -6.93 17.39
CA ASP A 276 12.40 -7.08 18.85
C ASP A 276 11.52 -6.01 19.54
N LEU A 277 10.51 -5.50 18.82
CA LEU A 277 9.65 -4.43 19.29
C LEU A 277 8.58 -4.97 20.24
N LYS A 278 8.53 -4.42 21.46
CA LYS A 278 7.50 -4.72 22.47
C LYS A 278 6.13 -4.20 22.03
N VAL A 279 5.37 -5.03 21.32
CA VAL A 279 3.98 -4.75 20.94
C VAL A 279 3.01 -5.43 21.90
N LEU A 280 2.34 -4.63 22.74
CA LEU A 280 1.27 -5.10 23.62
C LEU A 280 0.14 -5.72 22.78
N PRO A 281 -0.35 -6.94 23.10
CA PRO A 281 -1.42 -7.59 22.35
C PRO A 281 -2.69 -6.74 22.21
N ALA A 282 -3.07 -6.05 23.29
CA ALA A 282 -4.21 -5.12 23.32
C ALA A 282 -4.04 -3.86 22.44
N ARG A 283 -2.83 -3.60 21.92
CA ARG A 283 -2.53 -2.53 20.97
C ARG A 283 -2.19 -3.08 19.58
N ARG A 284 -2.72 -4.24 19.20
CA ARG A 284 -2.67 -4.71 17.80
C ARG A 284 -3.96 -4.30 17.09
N PRO A 285 -3.91 -3.83 15.84
CA PRO A 285 -2.73 -3.67 14.98
C PRO A 285 -2.15 -2.23 15.00
N CYS A 286 -1.78 -1.67 16.17
CA CYS A 286 -1.33 -0.28 16.28
C CYS A 286 0.20 -0.19 16.18
N TYR A 287 0.72 0.26 15.03
CA TYR A 287 2.16 0.22 14.76
C TYR A 287 2.78 1.56 14.37
N HIS A 288 4.03 1.76 14.79
CA HIS A 288 4.89 2.87 14.39
C HIS A 288 6.24 2.31 13.95
N PHE A 289 6.36 2.00 12.66
CA PHE A 289 7.59 1.45 12.09
C PHE A 289 8.43 2.56 11.44
N SER A 290 9.74 2.53 11.69
CA SER A 290 10.71 3.27 10.90
C SER A 290 10.90 2.58 9.54
N PHE A 291 11.51 3.27 8.58
CA PHE A 291 11.91 2.64 7.32
C PHE A 291 12.91 1.48 7.55
N ASN A 292 13.79 1.61 8.56
CA ASN A 292 14.72 0.54 8.92
C ASN A 292 14.00 -0.73 9.41
N HIS A 293 12.95 -0.59 10.24
CA HIS A 293 12.16 -1.76 10.67
C HIS A 293 11.54 -2.50 9.48
N PHE A 294 11.07 -1.76 8.48
CA PHE A 294 10.55 -2.32 7.24
C PHE A 294 11.65 -3.01 6.40
N ILE A 295 12.83 -2.42 6.24
CA ILE A 295 13.95 -3.04 5.50
C ILE A 295 14.41 -4.34 6.17
N ASN A 296 14.57 -4.36 7.50
CA ASN A 296 14.90 -5.58 8.24
C ASN A 296 13.88 -6.70 8.00
N TYR A 297 12.59 -6.35 7.87
CA TYR A 297 11.54 -7.31 7.55
C TYR A 297 11.57 -7.79 6.08
N VAL A 298 11.86 -6.90 5.12
CA VAL A 298 12.08 -7.28 3.71
C VAL A 298 13.22 -8.31 3.61
N ILE A 299 14.34 -8.05 4.29
CA ILE A 299 15.49 -8.97 4.36
C ILE A 299 15.09 -10.28 5.06
N SER A 300 14.40 -10.22 6.21
CA SER A 300 14.01 -11.45 6.90
C SER A 300 12.99 -12.30 6.14
N SER A 301 12.19 -11.70 5.24
CA SER A 301 11.19 -12.41 4.44
C SER A 301 11.72 -12.99 3.12
N SER A 302 12.84 -12.46 2.59
CA SER A 302 13.49 -13.01 1.39
C SER A 302 14.01 -14.43 1.55
N LYS A 303 14.22 -14.89 2.81
CA LYS A 303 14.57 -16.28 3.17
C LYS A 303 13.63 -17.34 2.59
N SER A 304 12.41 -16.96 2.19
CA SER A 304 11.53 -17.81 1.38
C SER A 304 10.64 -16.95 0.48
N TYR A 305 11.05 -16.79 -0.79
CA TYR A 305 10.29 -16.09 -1.83
C TYR A 305 8.86 -16.63 -2.04
N ASN A 306 8.58 -17.88 -1.67
CA ASN A 306 7.23 -18.46 -1.72
C ASN A 306 6.29 -17.85 -0.66
N THR A 307 6.83 -17.30 0.43
CA THR A 307 6.09 -16.66 1.52
C THR A 307 6.26 -15.14 1.59
N MET A 308 7.16 -14.58 0.77
CA MET A 308 7.39 -13.14 0.67
C MET A 308 6.24 -12.45 -0.09
N ASP A 309 5.72 -11.35 0.46
CA ASP A 309 4.62 -10.60 -0.17
C ASP A 309 5.04 -9.99 -1.52
N ASP A 310 4.16 -10.06 -2.51
CA ASP A 310 4.39 -9.60 -3.89
C ASP A 310 4.71 -8.09 -3.99
N HIS A 311 4.30 -7.27 -3.02
CA HIS A 311 4.69 -5.86 -2.99
C HIS A 311 6.18 -5.70 -2.74
N MET A 312 6.77 -6.62 -1.97
CA MET A 312 8.19 -6.61 -1.58
C MET A 312 9.03 -7.51 -2.49
N LYS A 313 8.52 -8.64 -2.98
CA LYS A 313 9.25 -9.63 -3.81
C LYS A 313 9.87 -9.00 -5.09
N PRO A 314 11.10 -9.36 -5.52
CA PRO A 314 11.68 -8.87 -6.78
C PRO A 314 10.76 -9.09 -8.00
N ILE A 315 10.84 -8.22 -9.00
CA ILE A 315 10.03 -8.30 -10.22
C ILE A 315 10.37 -9.58 -10.99
N SER A 316 11.65 -9.94 -11.12
CA SER A 316 12.09 -11.19 -11.74
C SER A 316 11.44 -12.44 -11.14
N ARG A 317 11.08 -12.40 -9.86
CA ARG A 317 10.42 -13.50 -9.15
C ARG A 317 8.90 -13.59 -9.40
N LEU A 318 8.26 -12.48 -9.78
CA LEU A 318 6.80 -12.38 -10.06
C LEU A 318 6.47 -12.48 -11.55
N CYS A 319 7.29 -11.81 -12.36
CA CYS A 319 7.15 -11.63 -13.80
C CYS A 319 8.54 -11.82 -14.43
N ASN A 320 9.07 -13.05 -14.35
CA ASN A 320 10.36 -13.41 -14.91
C ASN A 320 10.38 -13.09 -16.41
N PRO A 321 11.22 -12.14 -16.88
CA PRO A 321 11.18 -11.70 -18.28
C PRO A 321 11.79 -12.73 -19.23
N CYS A 322 12.65 -13.63 -18.76
CA CYS A 322 13.23 -14.73 -19.54
C CYS A 322 12.16 -15.78 -19.89
N LEU A 323 11.21 -16.00 -18.97
CA LEU A 323 10.04 -16.85 -19.21
C LEU A 323 8.96 -16.11 -20.01
N LEU A 324 8.62 -14.88 -19.60
CA LEU A 324 7.55 -14.07 -20.21
C LEU A 324 7.88 -13.68 -21.66
N LYS A 325 9.16 -13.44 -21.98
CA LYS A 325 9.63 -12.90 -23.27
C LYS A 325 8.81 -11.67 -23.70
N PRO A 326 8.83 -10.56 -22.93
CA PRO A 326 8.00 -9.40 -23.20
C PRO A 326 8.36 -8.74 -24.55
N ASP A 327 7.36 -8.29 -25.28
CA ASP A 327 7.51 -7.47 -26.49
C ASP A 327 7.67 -5.96 -26.15
N PHE A 328 7.39 -5.56 -24.89
CA PHE A 328 7.65 -4.22 -24.37
C PHE A 328 7.91 -4.21 -22.85
N VAL A 329 8.86 -3.38 -22.41
CA VAL A 329 9.17 -3.15 -20.99
C VAL A 329 9.19 -1.65 -20.68
N GLY A 330 8.14 -1.19 -19.99
CA GLY A 330 8.03 0.18 -19.51
C GLY A 330 8.73 0.38 -18.16
N LYS A 331 9.26 1.57 -17.91
CA LYS A 331 9.80 1.99 -16.60
C LYS A 331 8.91 3.06 -15.99
N VAL A 332 8.66 3.01 -14.67
CA VAL A 332 7.97 4.10 -13.96
C VAL A 332 8.73 5.42 -14.09
N GLU A 333 10.06 5.36 -14.16
CA GLU A 333 10.95 6.50 -14.35
C GLU A 333 10.75 7.20 -15.72
N THR A 334 10.21 6.51 -16.72
CA THR A 334 9.86 7.05 -18.05
C THR A 334 8.38 6.85 -18.40
N MET A 335 7.52 6.76 -17.38
CA MET A 335 6.10 6.38 -17.51
C MET A 335 5.35 7.22 -18.55
N LYS A 336 5.61 8.53 -18.69
CA LYS A 336 4.92 9.40 -19.65
C LYS A 336 4.95 8.80 -21.06
N ASN A 337 6.16 8.64 -21.60
CA ASN A 337 6.37 8.14 -22.96
C ASN A 337 6.09 6.63 -23.08
N ASP A 338 6.37 5.84 -22.04
CA ASP A 338 6.15 4.39 -22.08
C ASP A 338 4.65 4.04 -22.03
N ASN A 339 3.84 4.83 -21.32
CA ASN A 339 2.38 4.67 -21.26
C ASN A 339 1.74 4.97 -22.62
N GLU A 340 2.09 6.10 -23.25
CA GLU A 340 1.59 6.50 -24.58
C GLU A 340 1.77 5.37 -25.63
N GLU A 341 2.91 4.68 -25.60
CA GLU A 341 3.21 3.59 -26.55
C GLU A 341 2.31 2.35 -26.36
N VAL A 342 2.05 1.98 -25.10
CA VAL A 342 1.20 0.82 -24.74
C VAL A 342 -0.27 1.12 -24.98
N LEU A 343 -0.74 2.33 -24.68
CA LEU A 343 -2.12 2.75 -24.93
C LEU A 343 -2.45 2.77 -26.43
N ARG A 344 -1.50 3.17 -27.28
CA ARG A 344 -1.62 3.07 -28.74
C ARG A 344 -1.78 1.61 -29.20
N VAL A 345 -1.05 0.67 -28.60
CA VAL A 345 -1.12 -0.78 -28.93
C VAL A 345 -2.41 -1.43 -28.43
N LEU A 346 -2.90 -1.00 -27.28
CA LEU A 346 -4.22 -1.37 -26.75
C LEU A 346 -5.39 -0.67 -27.48
N ASP A 347 -5.09 0.28 -28.37
CA ASP A 347 -6.08 1.11 -29.08
C ASP A 347 -7.06 1.77 -28.09
N VAL A 348 -6.48 2.47 -27.10
CA VAL A 348 -7.21 3.26 -26.10
C VAL A 348 -6.88 4.73 -26.27
N ASN A 349 -7.83 5.48 -26.83
CA ASN A 349 -7.81 6.93 -26.84
C ASN A 349 -8.97 7.41 -25.96
N TRP A 350 -8.66 7.94 -24.78
CA TRP A 350 -9.62 8.72 -24.01
C TRP A 350 -9.18 10.18 -23.99
N GLU A 351 -10.13 11.07 -24.27
CA GLU A 351 -9.86 12.51 -24.36
C GLU A 351 -9.62 13.11 -22.97
N GLY A 352 -10.36 12.62 -21.96
CA GLY A 352 -10.48 13.24 -20.64
C GLY A 352 -9.24 13.31 -19.73
N ASP A 353 -8.09 12.69 -20.05
CA ASP A 353 -6.83 12.93 -19.32
C ASP A 353 -5.78 13.69 -20.15
N LYS A 354 -5.96 13.93 -21.45
CA LYS A 354 -4.93 14.59 -22.28
C LYS A 354 -4.75 16.07 -21.88
N ASP A 355 -5.87 16.71 -21.56
CA ASP A 355 -5.92 18.14 -21.22
C ASP A 355 -5.95 18.40 -19.70
N SER A 356 -5.91 17.37 -18.85
CA SER A 356 -5.89 17.56 -17.40
C SER A 356 -4.57 18.20 -16.95
N VAL A 357 -4.68 19.37 -16.33
CA VAL A 357 -3.54 20.13 -15.86
C VAL A 357 -2.84 19.33 -14.74
N ILE A 358 -1.53 19.49 -14.58
CA ILE A 358 -0.75 18.74 -13.56
C ILE A 358 -1.34 18.95 -12.14
N SER A 359 -1.95 20.12 -11.87
CA SER A 359 -2.74 20.42 -10.67
C SER A 359 -3.82 19.37 -10.41
N ASP A 360 -4.60 19.05 -11.44
CA ASP A 360 -5.85 18.31 -11.34
C ASP A 360 -5.54 16.84 -11.02
N ARG A 361 -4.49 16.30 -11.66
CA ARG A 361 -3.97 14.96 -11.37
C ARG A 361 -3.44 14.82 -9.95
N ILE A 362 -2.84 15.88 -9.39
CA ILE A 362 -2.35 15.90 -8.00
C ILE A 362 -3.52 16.04 -7.02
N TYR A 363 -4.52 16.86 -7.34
CA TYR A 363 -5.76 16.96 -6.57
C TYR A 363 -6.50 15.60 -6.53
N ASP A 364 -6.65 14.92 -7.67
CA ASP A 364 -7.30 13.61 -7.75
C ASP A 364 -6.55 12.52 -6.99
N GLU A 365 -5.20 12.53 -7.01
CA GLU A 365 -4.40 11.63 -6.18
C GLU A 365 -4.55 11.95 -4.68
N MET A 366 -4.53 13.23 -4.29
CA MET A 366 -4.77 13.64 -2.90
C MET A 366 -6.16 13.20 -2.43
N LYS A 367 -7.19 13.48 -3.22
CA LYS A 367 -8.57 13.08 -2.95
C LYS A 367 -8.71 11.56 -2.87
N THR A 368 -8.11 10.81 -3.80
CA THR A 368 -8.13 9.34 -3.80
C THR A 368 -7.48 8.76 -2.54
N VAL A 369 -6.33 9.30 -2.10
CA VAL A 369 -5.66 8.87 -0.88
C VAL A 369 -6.49 9.22 0.36
N ILE A 370 -7.08 10.42 0.42
CA ILE A 370 -7.94 10.83 1.55
C ILE A 370 -9.20 9.97 1.64
N ASP A 371 -9.97 9.88 0.56
CA ASP A 371 -11.23 9.11 0.52
C ASP A 371 -10.99 7.64 0.88
N PHE A 372 -9.92 7.02 0.35
CA PHE A 372 -9.61 5.62 0.64
C PHE A 372 -9.32 5.39 2.13
N ASN A 373 -8.41 6.15 2.73
CA ASN A 373 -8.00 5.91 4.12
C ASN A 373 -9.12 6.26 5.12
N TYR A 374 -9.93 7.28 4.84
CA TYR A 374 -11.12 7.57 5.63
C TYR A 374 -12.20 6.49 5.48
N TYR A 375 -12.41 5.92 4.29
CA TYR A 375 -13.36 4.82 4.10
C TYR A 375 -13.00 3.57 4.92
N ILE A 376 -11.72 3.20 4.97
CA ILE A 376 -11.23 2.07 5.79
C ILE A 376 -11.60 2.25 7.27
N VAL A 377 -11.33 3.43 7.85
CA VAL A 377 -11.53 3.67 9.29
C VAL A 377 -12.99 4.02 9.65
N HIS A 378 -13.65 4.87 8.86
CA HIS A 378 -14.98 5.37 9.20
C HIS A 378 -16.13 4.51 8.67
N THR A 379 -15.99 3.90 7.49
CA THR A 379 -17.04 3.07 6.88
C THR A 379 -16.85 1.60 7.21
N LEU A 380 -15.66 1.03 7.00
CA LEU A 380 -15.41 -0.38 7.32
C LEU A 380 -15.11 -0.64 8.81
N LYS A 381 -14.96 0.42 9.62
CA LYS A 381 -14.61 0.37 11.06
C LYS A 381 -13.31 -0.37 11.38
N LEU A 382 -12.43 -0.53 10.38
CA LEU A 382 -11.13 -1.18 10.51
C LEU A 382 -10.13 -0.25 11.21
N LEU A 383 -9.16 -0.83 11.91
CA LEU A 383 -8.10 -0.11 12.64
C LEU A 383 -8.58 0.89 13.71
N THR A 384 -9.86 0.92 14.07
CA THR A 384 -10.48 1.88 15.00
C THR A 384 -9.91 1.83 16.43
N ALA A 385 -9.34 0.70 16.85
CA ALA A 385 -8.58 0.57 18.11
C ALA A 385 -7.24 1.36 18.11
N CYS A 386 -6.80 1.82 16.94
CA CYS A 386 -5.48 2.41 16.72
C CYS A 386 -5.54 3.79 16.04
N LEU A 387 -6.56 4.00 15.21
CA LEU A 387 -6.71 5.17 14.36
C LEU A 387 -8.06 5.85 14.63
N ASN A 388 -7.99 7.14 14.89
CA ASN A 388 -9.10 8.08 14.86
C ASN A 388 -8.92 9.07 13.70
N THR A 389 -9.92 9.93 13.48
CA THR A 389 -9.93 10.91 12.38
C THR A 389 -8.65 11.75 12.28
N VAL A 390 -8.14 12.21 13.42
CA VAL A 390 -6.94 13.06 13.49
C VAL A 390 -5.71 12.27 13.07
N SER A 391 -5.49 11.10 13.66
CA SER A 391 -4.33 10.25 13.36
C SER A 391 -4.33 9.69 11.91
N VAL A 392 -5.50 9.54 11.29
CA VAL A 392 -5.60 9.25 9.84
C VAL A 392 -5.12 10.45 9.02
N GLY A 393 -5.59 11.66 9.34
CA GLY A 393 -5.14 12.90 8.71
C GLY A 393 -3.63 13.14 8.85
N GLU A 394 -3.07 12.91 10.04
CA GLU A 394 -1.63 13.00 10.31
C GLU A 394 -0.79 12.01 9.49
N ARG A 395 -1.32 10.82 9.22
CA ARG A 395 -0.67 9.79 8.38
C ARG A 395 -0.72 10.14 6.91
N ILE A 396 -1.85 10.67 6.44
CA ILE A 396 -2.00 11.19 5.08
C ILE A 396 -1.06 12.37 4.84
N LEU A 397 -0.98 13.32 5.79
CA LEU A 397 -0.01 14.42 5.75
C LEU A 397 1.43 13.90 5.63
N SER A 398 1.83 12.95 6.49
CA SER A 398 3.14 12.30 6.41
C SER A 398 3.40 11.70 5.02
N ALA A 399 2.42 10.98 4.46
CA ALA A 399 2.55 10.41 3.13
C ALA A 399 2.68 11.48 2.03
N PHE A 400 1.99 12.61 2.12
CA PHE A 400 2.10 13.71 1.16
C PHE A 400 3.41 14.49 1.28
N VAL A 401 3.95 14.66 2.50
CA VAL A 401 5.28 15.25 2.72
C VAL A 401 6.38 14.33 2.18
N LEU A 402 6.31 13.02 2.47
CA LEU A 402 7.28 12.03 1.97
C LEU A 402 7.22 11.85 0.45
N ASN A 403 6.04 12.03 -0.17
CA ASN A 403 5.89 12.08 -1.63
C ASN A 403 6.21 13.45 -2.25
N GLY A 404 6.60 14.45 -1.45
CA GLY A 404 7.00 15.76 -1.95
C GLY A 404 5.83 16.64 -2.42
N TYR A 405 4.57 16.30 -2.14
CA TYR A 405 3.45 17.19 -2.45
C TYR A 405 3.43 18.38 -1.47
N ILE A 406 3.37 18.11 -0.17
CA ILE A 406 3.38 19.14 0.88
C ILE A 406 4.83 19.44 1.31
N PRO A 407 5.26 20.72 1.44
CA PRO A 407 6.61 21.05 1.89
C PRO A 407 6.84 20.68 3.36
N GLU A 408 8.06 20.23 3.70
CA GLU A 408 8.45 19.90 5.08
C GLU A 408 8.23 21.06 6.07
N SER A 409 8.36 22.31 5.62
CA SER A 409 8.13 23.50 6.43
C SER A 409 6.67 23.67 6.89
N ALA A 410 5.70 23.11 6.16
CA ALA A 410 4.28 23.18 6.52
C ALA A 410 3.84 22.04 7.46
N ASP A 411 4.64 20.97 7.60
CA ASP A 411 4.24 19.75 8.33
C ASP A 411 3.80 20.03 9.77
N LYS A 412 4.60 20.82 10.52
CA LYS A 412 4.28 21.18 11.91
C LYS A 412 2.95 21.93 12.02
N GLN A 413 2.80 23.01 11.26
CA GLN A 413 1.60 23.86 11.29
C GLN A 413 0.34 23.08 10.89
N LEU A 414 0.44 22.19 9.90
CA LEU A 414 -0.68 21.38 9.43
C LEU A 414 -1.08 20.29 10.44
N ARG A 415 -0.15 19.75 11.23
CA ARG A 415 -0.45 18.84 12.36
C ARG A 415 -1.18 19.55 13.49
N GLU A 416 -0.69 20.73 13.88
CA GLU A 416 -1.29 21.55 14.94
C GLU A 416 -2.74 21.97 14.62
N ASN A 417 -3.13 21.99 13.34
CA ASN A 417 -4.45 22.39 12.86
C ASN A 417 -5.23 21.24 12.18
N MET A 418 -4.92 19.98 12.51
CA MET A 418 -5.48 18.80 11.83
C MET A 418 -7.03 18.73 11.94
N PRO A 419 -7.78 18.73 10.83
CA PRO A 419 -9.24 18.86 10.86
C PRO A 419 -9.97 17.54 11.14
N SER A 420 -11.20 17.67 11.65
CA SER A 420 -12.08 16.57 12.04
C SER A 420 -12.92 15.95 10.91
N THR A 421 -12.78 16.38 9.66
CA THR A 421 -13.48 15.77 8.50
C THR A 421 -12.57 15.68 7.28
N LYS A 422 -12.86 14.74 6.36
CA LYS A 422 -12.05 14.51 5.17
C LYS A 422 -12.13 15.64 4.14
N GLU A 423 -13.26 16.34 4.08
CA GLU A 423 -13.49 17.48 3.18
C GLU A 423 -12.64 18.67 3.64
N LYS A 424 -12.62 18.93 4.95
CA LYS A 424 -11.73 19.93 5.56
C LYS A 424 -10.26 19.53 5.38
N LEU A 425 -9.92 18.25 5.51
CA LEU A 425 -8.57 17.75 5.26
C LEU A 425 -8.12 17.98 3.81
N LEU A 426 -8.94 17.59 2.82
CA LEU A 426 -8.65 17.79 1.40
C LEU A 426 -8.46 19.28 1.09
N ASN A 427 -9.37 20.14 1.56
CA ASN A 427 -9.26 21.59 1.38
C ASN A 427 -7.99 22.17 2.02
N MET A 428 -7.60 21.70 3.21
CA MET A 428 -6.38 22.15 3.89
C MET A 428 -5.11 21.72 3.14
N MET A 429 -5.02 20.44 2.74
CA MET A 429 -3.87 19.90 2.01
C MET A 429 -3.76 20.52 0.61
N TRP A 430 -4.89 20.72 -0.07
CA TRP A 430 -4.91 21.35 -1.38
C TRP A 430 -4.46 22.82 -1.34
N LYS A 431 -4.96 23.61 -0.38
CA LYS A 431 -4.49 24.98 -0.16
C LYS A 431 -2.99 25.04 0.13
N ALA A 432 -2.47 24.13 0.95
CA ALA A 432 -1.04 24.04 1.26
C ALA A 432 -0.19 23.61 0.05
N TYR A 433 -0.72 22.79 -0.86
CA TYR A 433 -0.08 22.49 -2.13
C TYR A 433 -0.05 23.72 -3.06
N GLN A 434 -1.19 24.40 -3.23
CA GLN A 434 -1.31 25.58 -4.09
C GLN A 434 -0.41 26.72 -3.60
N SER A 435 -0.44 27.06 -2.31
CA SER A 435 0.34 28.17 -1.74
C SER A 435 1.85 27.95 -1.75
N SER A 436 2.32 26.70 -1.92
CA SER A 436 3.75 26.36 -1.95
C SER A 436 4.38 26.37 -3.34
N ASN A 437 3.64 26.79 -4.38
CA ASN A 437 4.13 27.00 -5.77
C ASN A 437 4.98 25.83 -6.31
N ARG A 438 4.52 24.61 -6.04
CA ARG A 438 5.28 23.37 -6.28
C ARG A 438 5.42 23.05 -7.76
N THR A 439 6.65 23.08 -8.26
CA THR A 439 6.99 22.55 -9.59
C THR A 439 7.24 21.04 -9.53
N HIS A 440 7.03 20.32 -10.64
CA HIS A 440 7.36 18.90 -10.77
C HIS A 440 8.83 18.59 -10.38
N LYS A 441 9.76 19.52 -10.64
CA LYS A 441 11.16 19.45 -10.20
C LYS A 441 11.24 19.46 -8.67
N SER A 442 10.68 20.47 -8.01
CA SER A 442 10.71 20.61 -6.53
C SER A 442 10.06 19.44 -5.78
N VAL A 443 8.95 18.91 -6.30
CA VAL A 443 8.25 17.73 -5.75
C VAL A 443 9.18 16.51 -5.75
N ASN A 444 9.83 16.25 -6.89
CA ASN A 444 10.74 15.13 -7.04
C ASN A 444 12.05 15.33 -6.25
N GLU A 445 12.56 16.55 -6.15
CA GLU A 445 13.75 16.86 -5.33
C GLU A 445 13.52 16.58 -3.85
N GLN A 446 12.38 17.01 -3.28
CA GLN A 446 12.03 16.70 -1.89
C GLN A 446 11.84 15.18 -1.70
N ARG A 447 11.04 14.54 -2.55
CA ARG A 447 10.78 13.09 -2.53
C ARG A 447 12.10 12.28 -2.59
N ASN A 448 13.00 12.65 -3.48
CA ASN A 448 14.31 12.01 -3.63
C ASN A 448 15.22 12.31 -2.44
N ARG A 449 15.23 13.54 -1.89
CA ARG A 449 16.00 13.85 -0.66
C ARG A 449 15.51 13.06 0.54
N LEU A 450 14.20 12.96 0.76
CA LEU A 450 13.62 12.22 1.89
C LEU A 450 13.87 10.71 1.76
N ARG A 451 13.70 10.13 0.57
CA ARG A 451 14.08 8.73 0.29
C ARG A 451 15.57 8.49 0.60
N ARG A 452 16.46 9.34 0.10
CA ARG A 452 17.92 9.22 0.34
C ARG A 452 18.26 9.26 1.82
N LYS A 453 17.74 10.24 2.56
CA LYS A 453 17.91 10.33 4.02
C LYS A 453 17.46 9.04 4.72
N ALA A 454 16.34 8.45 4.31
CA ALA A 454 15.85 7.20 4.90
C ALA A 454 16.78 6.00 4.60
N PHE A 455 17.30 5.87 3.37
CA PHE A 455 18.27 4.82 3.02
C PHE A 455 19.65 5.04 3.65
N GLN A 456 20.08 6.29 3.86
CA GLN A 456 21.33 6.62 4.55
C GLN A 456 21.34 6.18 6.02
N LEU A 457 20.16 5.99 6.65
CA LEU A 457 20.03 5.45 8.00
C LEU A 457 20.03 3.91 8.07
N ILE A 458 20.03 3.21 6.93
CA ILE A 458 20.08 1.74 6.88
C ILE A 458 21.54 1.26 7.03
N PRO A 459 21.85 0.22 7.83
CA PRO A 459 23.19 -0.36 7.91
C PRO A 459 23.73 -0.81 6.54
N LEU A 460 25.04 -0.72 6.32
CA LEU A 460 25.63 -1.05 5.01
C LEU A 460 25.40 -2.53 4.64
N ASP A 461 25.54 -3.45 5.60
CA ASP A 461 25.27 -4.88 5.38
C ASP A 461 23.82 -5.14 4.95
N SER A 462 22.85 -4.41 5.53
CA SER A 462 21.45 -4.49 5.13
C SER A 462 21.23 -3.94 3.71
N LEU A 463 21.99 -2.93 3.27
CA LEU A 463 21.95 -2.44 1.89
C LEU A 463 22.57 -3.46 0.91
N HIS A 464 23.67 -4.10 1.27
CA HIS A 464 24.27 -5.19 0.49
C HIS A 464 23.35 -6.40 0.39
N GLU A 465 22.63 -6.74 1.47
CA GLU A 465 21.65 -7.83 1.44
C GLU A 465 20.46 -7.50 0.55
N LEU A 466 19.97 -6.24 0.53
CA LEU A 466 19.02 -5.79 -0.50
C LEU A 466 19.59 -5.92 -1.92
N GLN A 467 20.85 -5.58 -2.16
CA GLN A 467 21.46 -5.76 -3.50
C GLN A 467 21.43 -7.23 -3.94
N ARG A 468 21.71 -8.18 -3.04
CA ARG A 468 21.60 -9.62 -3.32
C ARG A 468 20.17 -10.05 -3.63
N ILE A 469 19.20 -9.61 -2.81
CA ILE A 469 17.77 -9.96 -2.97
C ILE A 469 17.22 -9.49 -4.31
N TYR A 470 17.57 -8.29 -4.78
CA TYR A 470 17.07 -7.71 -6.03
C TYR A 470 18.10 -7.75 -7.18
N TYR A 471 19.15 -8.58 -7.08
CA TYR A 471 20.28 -8.57 -8.03
C TYR A 471 19.84 -8.71 -9.50
N ASP A 472 18.90 -9.62 -9.77
CA ASP A 472 18.34 -9.79 -11.12
C ASP A 472 17.57 -8.56 -11.58
N ASP A 473 16.78 -7.90 -10.71
CA ASP A 473 16.03 -6.69 -11.07
C ASP A 473 17.00 -5.54 -11.46
N PHE A 474 18.12 -5.39 -10.75
CA PHE A 474 19.14 -4.39 -11.10
C PHE A 474 19.75 -4.66 -12.48
N ASN A 475 20.11 -5.92 -12.74
CA ASN A 475 20.81 -6.28 -13.97
C ASN A 475 19.89 -6.39 -15.20
N LEU A 476 18.74 -7.04 -15.09
CA LEU A 476 17.74 -7.15 -16.16
C LEU A 476 17.28 -5.77 -16.64
N PHE A 477 16.98 -4.89 -15.69
CA PHE A 477 16.28 -3.65 -15.99
C PHE A 477 17.18 -2.42 -16.06
N ASP A 478 18.50 -2.55 -16.05
CA ASP A 478 19.45 -1.43 -16.11
C ASP A 478 19.19 -0.40 -15.00
N TYR A 479 19.41 -0.84 -13.76
CA TYR A 479 19.43 0.00 -12.57
C TYR A 479 20.78 -0.16 -11.85
N ARG A 480 21.28 0.93 -11.27
CA ARG A 480 22.53 0.90 -10.51
C ARG A 480 22.35 0.13 -9.20
N LEU A 481 23.25 -0.80 -8.92
CA LEU A 481 23.37 -1.47 -7.62
C LEU A 481 23.79 -0.49 -6.52
N ASP A 482 24.67 0.45 -6.85
CA ASP A 482 25.44 1.31 -5.94
C ASP A 482 25.13 2.83 -6.08
N PRO A 483 23.85 3.28 -6.14
CA PRO A 483 23.53 4.68 -6.37
C PRO A 483 24.28 5.57 -5.35
N PRO A 484 25.19 6.46 -5.80
CA PRO A 484 26.11 7.17 -4.91
C PRO A 484 25.33 8.04 -3.91
N GLU A 485 24.14 8.49 -4.28
CA GLU A 485 23.24 9.25 -3.43
C GLU A 485 22.67 8.46 -2.23
N ILE A 486 22.89 7.14 -2.16
CA ILE A 486 22.65 6.26 -1.00
C ILE A 486 23.98 5.82 -0.37
N PHE A 487 24.99 5.45 -1.17
CA PHE A 487 26.19 4.73 -0.72
C PHE A 487 27.43 5.59 -0.44
N TYR A 488 27.57 6.80 -1.01
CA TYR A 488 28.83 7.58 -1.03
C TYR A 488 29.43 7.88 0.37
N ASN A 489 28.59 8.07 1.39
CA ASN A 489 29.04 8.32 2.78
C ASN A 489 29.15 7.04 3.64
N LYS A 490 29.02 5.84 3.06
CA LYS A 490 29.02 4.55 3.80
C LYS A 490 30.26 3.70 3.55
N SER A 491 31.01 3.98 2.50
CA SER A 491 32.24 3.26 2.13
C SER A 491 33.50 3.79 2.84
N VAL A 492 33.35 4.67 3.84
CA VAL A 492 34.44 5.40 4.52
C VAL A 492 34.32 5.31 6.06
N SER A 493 33.47 4.40 6.56
CA SER A 493 33.15 4.25 7.99
C SER A 493 33.37 2.83 8.48
#